data_AF-A0A920F767-F1
#
_entry.id   AF-A0A920F767-F1
#
_cell.length_a   1.000
_cell.length_b   1.000
_cell.length_c   1.000
_cell.angle_alpha   90.00
_cell.angle_beta   90.00
_cell.angle_gamma   90.00
#
_symmetry.space_group_name_H-M   'P 1'
#
loop_
_entity.id
_entity.type
_entity.pdbx_description
1 polymer ?
#
loop_
_entity_poly.entity_id
_entity_poly.type
_entity_poly.pdbx_seq_one_letter_code
_entity_poly.pdbx_strand_id
1 'polypeptide(L)'
;MTRSFEEIASELQKDRVLLVGGAGFIGHNLAVGLSKAGVSVMVLDNLMVNSLVDNAFYDEGDLLKRKLNLHFLMSRFEIMRSYGVEFRNCDARNFSDIANVFNEFKPTRVVHLAAIASSVEARKDPGKCFDLQLIHST
;
A
#
# COMPACT_ATOMS: atom_id res chain seq x y z
N MET A 1 18.19 -4.72 -22.91
CA MET A 1 19.03 -4.81 -21.70
C MET A 1 18.11 -4.53 -20.53
N THR A 2 17.91 -5.50 -19.64
CA THR A 2 17.02 -5.35 -18.48
C THR A 2 17.83 -4.74 -17.35
N ARG A 3 17.42 -3.57 -16.84
CA ARG A 3 18.05 -2.94 -15.67
C ARG A 3 17.70 -3.74 -14.40
N SER A 4 18.62 -3.81 -13.45
CA SER A 4 18.36 -4.46 -12.16
C SER A 4 17.53 -3.55 -11.24
N PHE A 5 16.94 -4.13 -10.19
CA PHE A 5 16.22 -3.35 -9.19
C PHE A 5 17.16 -2.40 -8.44
N GLU A 6 18.37 -2.86 -8.13
CA GLU A 6 19.40 -2.11 -7.40
C GLU A 6 19.86 -0.88 -8.18
N GLU A 7 20.05 -1.02 -9.50
CA GLU A 7 20.38 0.11 -10.39
C GLU A 7 19.30 1.19 -10.34
N ILE A 8 18.03 0.79 -10.49
CA ILE A 8 16.89 1.71 -10.44
C ILE A 8 16.77 2.35 -9.05
N ALA A 9 16.90 1.56 -7.99
CA ALA A 9 16.78 2.05 -6.62
C ALA A 9 17.90 3.06 -6.28
N SER A 10 19.11 2.86 -6.81
CA SER A 10 20.21 3.81 -6.65
C SER A 10 19.93 5.15 -7.35
N GLU A 11 19.29 5.16 -8.52
CA GLU A 11 18.89 6.39 -9.22
C GLU A 11 17.85 7.18 -8.42
N LEU A 12 17.03 6.50 -7.62
CA LEU A 12 15.94 7.08 -6.83
C LEU A 12 16.37 7.60 -5.45
N GLN A 13 17.65 7.50 -5.05
CA GLN A 13 18.08 7.91 -3.70
C GLN A 13 17.79 9.37 -3.34
N LYS A 14 17.69 10.25 -4.34
CA LYS A 14 17.33 11.67 -4.15
C LYS A 14 15.83 11.91 -4.20
N ASP A 15 15.05 10.91 -4.59
CA ASP A 15 13.60 10.99 -4.72
C ASP A 15 12.90 10.71 -3.39
N ARG A 16 11.68 11.23 -3.28
CA ARG A 16 10.71 10.91 -2.23
C ARG A 16 9.58 10.15 -2.90
N VAL A 17 9.48 8.86 -2.61
CA VAL A 17 8.57 7.93 -3.29
C VAL A 17 7.34 7.71 -2.41
N LEU A 18 6.17 8.14 -2.90
CA LEU A 18 4.88 7.85 -2.28
C LEU A 18 4.27 6.60 -2.91
N LEU A 19 3.94 5.61 -2.09
CA LEU A 19 3.30 4.36 -2.49
C LEU A 19 1.83 4.38 -2.06
N VAL A 20 0.92 4.56 -3.02
CA VAL A 20 -0.52 4.58 -2.73
C VAL A 20 -1.09 3.17 -2.88
N GLY A 21 -1.82 2.66 -1.88
CA GLY A 21 -2.15 1.23 -1.78
C GLY A 21 -0.93 0.37 -1.43
N GLY A 22 0.06 0.96 -0.75
CA GLY A 22 1.36 0.35 -0.52
C GLY A 22 1.41 -0.67 0.62
N ALA A 23 0.35 -0.86 1.41
CA ALA A 23 0.36 -1.84 2.51
C ALA A 23 0.05 -3.28 2.05
N GLY A 24 -0.24 -3.48 0.75
CA GLY A 24 -0.38 -4.80 0.13
C GLY A 24 0.93 -5.58 0.05
N PHE A 25 0.89 -6.80 -0.49
CA PHE A 25 2.07 -7.67 -0.62
C PHE A 25 3.18 -7.03 -1.48
N ILE A 26 2.82 -6.50 -2.65
CA ILE A 26 3.78 -5.86 -3.57
C ILE A 26 4.31 -4.56 -2.95
N GLY A 27 3.40 -3.70 -2.46
CA GLY A 27 3.77 -2.41 -1.89
C GLY A 27 4.68 -2.53 -0.67
N HIS A 28 4.41 -3.49 0.22
CA HIS A 28 5.24 -3.74 1.39
C HIS A 28 6.69 -4.07 0.99
N ASN A 29 6.88 -5.00 0.05
CA ASN A 29 8.21 -5.40 -0.39
C ASN A 29 8.92 -4.27 -1.15
N LEU A 30 8.19 -3.53 -1.99
CA LEU A 30 8.73 -2.37 -2.69
C LEU A 30 9.17 -1.28 -1.69
N ALA A 31 8.35 -0.98 -0.68
CA ALA A 31 8.65 0.02 0.34
C ALA A 31 9.93 -0.33 1.10
N VAL A 32 10.04 -1.58 1.57
CA VAL A 32 11.22 -2.07 2.28
C VAL A 32 12.44 -2.07 1.36
N GLY A 33 12.31 -2.52 0.11
CA GLY A 33 13.41 -2.57 -0.86
C GLY A 33 13.96 -1.18 -1.20
N LEU A 34 13.09 -0.21 -1.46
CA LEU A 34 13.48 1.18 -1.73
C LEU A 34 14.11 1.83 -0.49
N SER A 35 13.52 1.64 0.69
CA SER A 35 14.07 2.21 1.92
C SER A 35 15.46 1.64 2.26
N LYS A 36 15.65 0.32 2.07
CA LYS A 36 16.98 -0.33 2.19
C LYS A 36 18.02 0.28 1.25
N ALA A 37 17.62 0.76 0.09
CA ALA A 37 18.50 1.40 -0.88
C ALA A 37 18.77 2.89 -0.57
N GLY A 38 18.23 3.42 0.54
CA GLY A 38 18.42 4.80 0.97
C GLY A 38 17.41 5.80 0.37
N VAL A 39 16.34 5.30 -0.26
CA VAL A 39 15.27 6.14 -0.81
C VAL A 39 14.30 6.53 0.31
N SER A 40 13.85 7.78 0.34
CA SER A 40 12.79 8.21 1.26
C SER A 40 11.43 7.70 0.76
N VAL A 41 10.74 6.92 1.58
CA VAL A 41 9.49 6.25 1.19
C VAL A 41 8.38 6.51 2.19
N MET A 42 7.21 6.88 1.66
CA MET A 42 5.96 6.91 2.41
C MET A 42 4.94 5.97 1.77
N VAL A 43 4.23 5.21 2.60
CA VAL A 43 3.09 4.37 2.20
C VAL A 43 1.80 5.06 2.62
N LEU A 44 0.88 5.22 1.67
CA LEU A 44 -0.50 5.65 1.90
C LEU A 44 -1.42 4.46 1.66
N ASP A 45 -2.19 4.06 2.67
CA ASP A 45 -3.14 2.95 2.54
C ASP A 45 -4.28 3.09 3.55
N ASN A 46 -5.52 2.82 3.16
CA ASN A 46 -6.67 2.86 4.08
C ASN A 46 -6.87 1.53 4.83
N LEU A 47 -6.05 0.51 4.54
CA LEU A 47 -6.13 -0.83 5.12
C LEU A 47 -7.47 -1.54 4.87
N MET A 48 -8.26 -1.02 3.92
CA MET A 48 -9.59 -1.52 3.58
C MET A 48 -9.56 -2.76 2.69
N VAL A 49 -8.37 -3.32 2.42
CA VAL A 49 -8.25 -4.55 1.63
C VAL A 49 -9.04 -5.64 2.35
N ASN A 50 -10.03 -6.17 1.64
CA ASN A 50 -11.01 -7.20 2.00
C ASN A 50 -10.47 -8.34 2.88
N SER A 51 -9.17 -8.59 2.97
CA SER A 51 -8.59 -9.57 3.92
C SER A 51 -8.73 -9.19 5.40
N LEU A 52 -8.89 -7.92 5.78
CA LEU A 52 -9.20 -7.58 7.19
C LEU A 52 -10.71 -7.53 7.40
N VAL A 53 -11.45 -6.90 6.50
CA VAL A 53 -12.90 -6.72 6.66
C VAL A 53 -13.65 -8.04 6.45
N ASP A 54 -13.34 -8.83 5.41
CA ASP A 54 -14.02 -10.12 5.18
C ASP A 54 -13.61 -11.18 6.21
N ASN A 55 -12.34 -11.23 6.61
CA ASN A 55 -11.91 -12.22 7.62
C ASN A 55 -12.24 -11.81 9.07
N ALA A 56 -12.46 -10.52 9.36
CA ALA A 56 -12.85 -10.06 10.70
C ALA A 56 -14.37 -9.94 10.89
N PHE A 57 -15.15 -9.74 9.82
CA PHE A 57 -16.60 -9.52 9.94
C PHE A 57 -17.48 -10.57 9.24
N TYR A 58 -16.99 -11.27 8.19
CA TYR A 58 -17.82 -12.18 7.39
C TYR A 58 -17.45 -13.67 7.47
N ASP A 59 -16.29 -14.01 8.05
CA ASP A 59 -15.98 -15.40 8.40
C ASP A 59 -16.60 -15.72 9.77
N GLU A 60 -17.23 -16.90 9.90
CA GLU A 60 -18.08 -17.40 11.01
C GLU A 60 -17.44 -17.42 12.42
N GLY A 61 -16.75 -16.36 12.83
CA GLY A 61 -16.15 -16.22 14.15
C GLY A 61 -14.85 -16.97 14.35
N ASP A 62 -14.09 -17.33 13.31
CA ASP A 62 -12.76 -17.94 13.50
C ASP A 62 -11.77 -16.93 14.11
N LEU A 63 -11.68 -16.96 15.43
CA LEU A 63 -10.80 -16.13 16.25
C LEU A 63 -9.32 -16.38 15.94
N LEU A 64 -8.94 -17.60 15.54
CA LEU A 64 -7.56 -17.95 15.22
C LEU A 64 -7.13 -17.28 13.92
N LYS A 65 -7.96 -17.37 12.87
CA LYS A 65 -7.70 -16.72 11.59
C LYS A 65 -7.63 -15.20 11.71
N ARG A 66 -8.53 -14.60 12.51
CA ARG A 66 -8.47 -13.16 12.84
C ARG A 66 -7.17 -12.78 13.52
N LYS A 67 -6.76 -13.54 14.54
CA LYS A 67 -5.51 -13.31 15.28
C LYS A 67 -4.29 -13.43 14.38
N LEU A 68 -4.25 -14.44 13.51
CA LEU A 68 -3.17 -14.64 12.54
C LEU A 68 -3.10 -13.49 11.53
N ASN A 69 -4.23 -13.07 10.96
CA ASN A 69 -4.27 -11.97 10.00
C ASN A 69 -3.81 -10.64 10.61
N LEU A 70 -4.26 -10.33 11.84
CA LEU A 70 -3.79 -9.17 12.58
C LEU A 70 -2.29 -9.28 12.88
N HIS A 71 -1.80 -10.46 13.28
CA HIS A 71 -0.38 -10.68 13.51
C HIS A 71 0.45 -10.40 12.26
N PHE A 72 0.09 -10.98 11.11
CA PHE A 72 0.76 -10.73 9.83
C PHE A 72 0.73 -9.26 9.42
N LEU A 73 -0.39 -8.58 9.64
CA LEU A 73 -0.51 -7.15 9.34
C LEU A 73 0.46 -6.34 10.22
N MET A 74 0.45 -6.58 11.53
CA MET A 74 1.32 -5.88 12.48
C MET A 74 2.79 -6.15 12.20
N SER A 75 3.18 -7.39 11.93
CA SER A 75 4.56 -7.74 11.57
C SER A 75 5.03 -6.99 10.32
N ARG A 76 4.18 -6.81 9.31
CA ARG A 76 4.54 -6.01 8.12
C ARG A 76 4.75 -4.54 8.46
N PHE A 77 3.93 -3.95 9.32
CA PHE A 77 4.14 -2.58 9.78
C PHE A 77 5.40 -2.43 10.61
N GLU A 78 5.69 -3.37 11.49
CA GLU A 78 6.93 -3.39 12.29
C GLU A 78 8.16 -3.45 11.39
N ILE A 79 8.15 -4.28 10.35
CA ILE A 79 9.23 -4.35 9.36
C ILE A 79 9.37 -3.04 8.59
N MET A 80 8.27 -2.46 8.08
CA MET A 80 8.33 -1.18 7.37
C MET A 80 8.90 -0.09 8.27
N ARG A 81 8.42 -0.01 9.51
CA ARG A 81 8.90 0.96 10.51
C ARG A 81 10.37 0.75 10.87
N SER A 82 10.85 -0.49 10.99
CA SER A 82 12.26 -0.76 11.29
C SER A 82 13.20 -0.34 10.17
N TYR A 83 12.70 -0.31 8.93
CA TYR A 83 13.40 0.27 7.78
C TYR A 83 13.12 1.77 7.58
N GLY A 84 12.44 2.45 8.50
CA GLY A 84 12.20 3.89 8.41
C GLY A 84 11.16 4.31 7.37
N VAL A 85 10.34 3.38 6.87
CA VAL A 85 9.23 3.69 5.96
C VAL A 85 8.14 4.44 6.72
N GLU A 86 7.73 5.60 6.22
CA GLU A 86 6.62 6.37 6.78
C GLU A 86 5.28 5.75 6.36
N PHE A 87 4.29 5.74 7.26
CA PHE A 87 2.97 5.19 6.96
C PHE A 87 1.87 6.21 7.27
N ARG A 88 0.96 6.40 6.32
CA ARG A 88 -0.21 7.28 6.43
C ARG A 88 -1.48 6.48 6.17
N ASN A 89 -2.32 6.38 7.20
CA ASN A 89 -3.65 5.78 7.07
C ASN A 89 -4.61 6.81 6.45
N CYS A 90 -4.83 6.71 5.14
CA CYS A 90 -5.69 7.62 4.40
C CYS A 90 -6.46 6.88 3.33
N ASP A 91 -7.70 7.33 3.07
CA ASP A 91 -8.45 6.87 1.91
C ASP A 91 -8.02 7.68 0.69
N ALA A 92 -7.46 6.99 -0.31
CA ALA A 92 -6.97 7.66 -1.50
C ALA A 92 -8.09 8.22 -2.40
N ARG A 93 -9.36 7.91 -2.10
CA ARG A 93 -10.55 8.55 -2.69
C ARG A 93 -10.86 9.91 -2.07
N ASN A 94 -10.29 10.22 -0.90
CA ASN A 94 -10.45 11.52 -0.25
C ASN A 94 -9.36 12.49 -0.72
N PHE A 95 -9.77 13.45 -1.56
CA PHE A 95 -8.88 14.46 -2.11
C PHE A 95 -8.15 15.27 -1.02
N SER A 96 -8.82 15.60 0.09
CA SER A 96 -8.23 16.37 1.18
C SER A 96 -7.10 15.60 1.88
N ASP A 97 -7.27 14.29 2.07
CA ASP A 97 -6.25 13.44 2.69
C ASP A 97 -5.03 13.32 1.79
N ILE A 98 -5.25 13.12 0.49
CA ILE A 98 -4.18 13.09 -0.52
C ILE A 98 -3.46 14.44 -0.55
N ALA A 99 -4.17 15.56 -0.59
CA ALA A 99 -3.57 16.90 -0.61
C ALA A 99 -2.69 17.14 0.62
N ASN A 100 -3.14 16.71 1.80
CA ASN A 100 -2.35 16.82 3.03
C ASN A 100 -1.07 15.98 2.95
N VAL A 101 -1.16 14.73 2.49
CA VAL A 101 0.01 13.87 2.33
C VAL A 101 1.00 14.44 1.30
N PHE A 102 0.52 14.99 0.19
CA PHE A 102 1.37 15.62 -0.81
C PHE A 102 2.08 16.87 -0.25
N ASN A 103 1.38 17.69 0.54
CA ASN A 103 1.99 18.87 1.16
C ASN A 103 3.03 18.53 2.21
N GLU A 104 2.79 17.47 2.99
CA GLU A 104 3.67 17.00 4.04
C GLU A 104 4.92 16.32 3.47
N PHE A 105 4.72 15.27 2.67
CA PHE A 105 5.81 14.42 2.18
C PHE A 105 6.49 14.98 0.92
N LYS A 106 5.80 15.83 0.16
CA LYS A 106 6.27 16.44 -1.09
C LYS A 106 6.86 15.39 -2.05
N PRO A 107 6.10 14.34 -2.43
CA PRO A 107 6.63 13.26 -3.24
C PRO A 107 7.16 13.78 -4.57
N THR A 108 8.31 13.25 -5.00
CA THR A 108 8.85 13.48 -6.36
C THR A 108 8.45 12.35 -7.31
N ARG A 109 8.09 11.19 -6.75
CA ARG A 109 7.59 10.02 -7.46
C ARG A 109 6.37 9.47 -6.73
N VAL A 110 5.39 9.01 -7.49
CA VAL A 110 4.22 8.32 -6.96
C VAL A 110 4.10 6.98 -7.66
N VAL A 111 3.96 5.91 -6.88
CA VAL A 111 3.64 4.57 -7.38
C VAL A 111 2.26 4.21 -6.86
N HIS A 112 1.32 4.04 -7.78
CA HIS A 112 -0.04 3.71 -7.46
C HIS A 112 -0.24 2.19 -7.57
N LEU A 113 -0.46 1.54 -6.42
CA LEU A 113 -0.56 0.10 -6.22
C LEU A 113 -1.94 -0.34 -5.72
N ALA A 114 -2.86 0.60 -5.51
CA ALA A 114 -4.20 0.29 -5.06
C ALA A 114 -4.99 -0.30 -6.23
N ALA A 115 -5.16 -1.63 -6.22
CA ALA A 115 -5.95 -2.35 -7.18
C ALA A 115 -6.57 -3.61 -6.55
N ILE A 116 -7.80 -3.96 -6.95
CA ILE A 116 -8.34 -5.30 -6.70
C ILE A 116 -7.65 -6.28 -7.66
N ALA A 117 -6.77 -7.13 -7.14
CA ALA A 117 -6.06 -8.13 -7.95
C ALA A 117 -6.89 -9.39 -8.27
N SER A 118 -7.97 -9.66 -7.50
CA SER A 118 -8.80 -10.85 -7.67
C SER A 118 -9.87 -10.65 -8.74
N SER A 119 -9.80 -11.42 -9.82
CA SER A 119 -10.81 -11.44 -10.88
C SER A 119 -12.17 -11.95 -10.39
N VAL A 120 -12.20 -12.77 -9.33
CA VAL A 120 -13.43 -13.27 -8.71
C VAL A 120 -14.14 -12.17 -7.92
N GLU A 121 -13.39 -11.37 -7.16
CA GLU A 121 -13.94 -10.25 -6.41
C GLU A 121 -14.35 -9.09 -7.32
N ALA A 122 -13.56 -8.81 -8.37
CA ALA A 122 -13.92 -7.85 -9.41
C ALA A 122 -15.22 -8.22 -10.15
N ARG A 123 -15.50 -9.52 -10.30
CA ARG A 123 -16.75 -10.01 -10.90
C ARG A 123 -17.94 -9.90 -9.95
N LYS A 124 -17.73 -10.06 -8.64
CA LYS A 124 -18.79 -9.96 -7.62
C LYS A 124 -19.24 -8.52 -7.38
N ASP A 125 -18.31 -7.57 -7.39
CA ASP A 125 -18.61 -6.14 -7.22
C ASP A 125 -17.82 -5.28 -8.23
N PRO A 126 -18.34 -5.15 -9.46
CA PRO A 126 -17.67 -4.39 -10.52
C PRO A 126 -17.58 -2.88 -10.22
N GLY A 127 -18.52 -2.32 -9.46
CA GLY A 127 -18.54 -0.90 -9.10
C GLY A 127 -17.38 -0.55 -8.17
N LYS A 128 -17.18 -1.36 -7.12
CA LYS A 128 -16.03 -1.23 -6.22
C LYS A 128 -14.69 -1.44 -6.95
N CYS A 129 -14.66 -2.32 -7.94
CA CYS A 129 -13.50 -2.52 -8.80
C CYS A 129 -13.20 -1.27 -9.65
N PHE A 130 -14.23 -0.67 -10.25
CA PHE A 130 -14.10 0.56 -11.03
C PHE A 130 -13.63 1.75 -10.17
N ASP A 131 -14.22 1.95 -8.98
CA ASP A 131 -13.85 3.06 -8.10
C ASP A 131 -12.40 2.97 -7.62
N LEU A 132 -11.94 1.77 -7.26
CA LEU A 132 -10.60 1.53 -6.74
C LEU A 132 -9.52 1.51 -7.83
N GLN A 133 -9.85 1.14 -9.06
CA GLN A 133 -8.88 1.04 -10.16
C GLN A 133 -8.84 2.27 -11.07
N LEU A 134 -9.96 2.98 -11.24
CA LEU A 134 -10.08 4.06 -12.23
C LEU A 134 -10.32 5.43 -11.61
N ILE A 135 -11.28 5.57 -10.68
CA ILE A 135 -11.59 6.89 -10.08
C ILE A 135 -10.49 7.36 -9.14
N HIS A 136 -9.89 6.43 -8.39
CA HIS A 136 -8.75 6.74 -7.53
C HIS A 136 -7.47 7.11 -8.34
N SER A 137 -7.32 6.59 -9.55
CA SER A 137 -6.10 6.72 -10.37
C SER A 137 -6.02 8.02 -11.18
N THR A 138 -7.13 8.76 -11.30
CA THR A 138 -7.25 10.03 -12.04
C THR A 138 -7.17 11.24 -11.11
#